data_AF-A0ABD7BWZ8-F1
#
_entry.id   AF-A0ABD7BWZ8-F1
#
_cell.length_a   1.000
_cell.length_b   1.000
_cell.length_c   1.000
_cell.angle_alpha   90.00
_cell.angle_beta   90.00
_cell.angle_gamma   90.00
#
_symmetry.space_group_name_H-M   'P 1'
#
loop_
_entity.id
_entity.type
_entity.pdbx_description
1 polymer ?
#
loop_
_entity_poly.entity_id
_entity_poly.type
_entity_poly.pdbx_seq_one_letter_code
_entity_poly.pdbx_strand_id
1 'polypeptide(L)'
;MAIFRFIAKTLLSIIGYILIFLGYFIGLVAKLGGILLYVLATLFLIAALIFTFSNDFTTQNKLMMWAAAFAFSLLSMFISVLPGLMTGFGSYLVELL
;
A
#
# COMPACT_ATOMS: atom_id res chain seq x y z
N MET A 1 -28.29 -11.78 26.35
CA MET A 1 -27.74 -10.59 25.67
C MET A 1 -26.30 -10.26 26.10
N ALA A 2 -25.95 -10.36 27.39
CA ALA A 2 -24.58 -10.10 27.88
C ALA A 2 -23.50 -11.03 27.30
N ILE A 3 -23.78 -12.34 27.20
CA ILE A 3 -22.84 -13.34 26.65
C ILE A 3 -22.52 -13.07 25.17
N PHE A 4 -23.51 -12.70 24.36
CA PHE A 4 -23.31 -12.33 22.96
C PHE A 4 -22.43 -11.07 22.81
N ARG A 5 -22.64 -10.05 23.66
CA ARG A 5 -21.76 -8.87 23.69
C ARG A 5 -20.33 -9.23 24.09
N PHE A 6 -20.16 -10.12 25.06
CA PHE A 6 -18.84 -10.59 25.51
C PHE A 6 -18.11 -11.33 24.39
N ILE A 7 -18.77 -12.26 23.70
CA ILE A 7 -18.19 -13.00 22.57
C ILE A 7 -17.80 -12.06 21.43
N ALA A 8 -18.67 -11.12 21.08
CA ALA A 8 -18.40 -10.13 20.04
C ALA A 8 -17.19 -9.25 20.39
N LYS A 9 -17.09 -8.80 21.64
CA LYS A 9 -15.94 -8.05 22.15
C LYS A 9 -14.65 -8.85 22.04
N THR A 10 -14.62 -10.08 22.53
CA THR A 10 -13.42 -10.93 22.45
C THR A 10 -12.99 -11.18 21.00
N LEU A 11 -13.94 -11.42 20.09
CA LEU A 11 -13.65 -11.58 18.66
C LEU A 11 -13.06 -10.32 18.02
N LEU A 12 -13.65 -9.14 18.28
CA LEU A 12 -13.15 -7.87 17.77
C LEU A 12 -11.73 -7.57 18.28
N SER A 13 -11.46 -7.90 19.55
CA SER A 13 -10.12 -7.80 20.14
C SER A 13 -9.09 -8.67 19.40
N ILE A 14 -9.43 -9.94 19.16
CA ILE A 14 -8.55 -10.87 18.45
C ILE A 14 -8.27 -10.36 17.03
N ILE A 15 -9.30 -9.91 16.31
CA ILE A 15 -9.14 -9.32 14.98
C ILE A 15 -8.25 -8.07 15.04
N GLY A 16 -8.46 -7.21 16.04
CA GLY A 16 -7.64 -6.02 16.25
C GLY A 16 -6.16 -6.34 16.45
N TYR A 17 -5.82 -7.29 17.32
CA TYR A 17 -4.43 -7.72 17.51
C TYR A 17 -3.82 -8.35 16.26
N ILE A 18 -4.59 -9.14 15.50
CA ILE A 18 -4.13 -9.70 14.22
C ILE A 18 -3.80 -8.57 13.23
N LEU A 19 -4.66 -7.56 13.13
CA LEU A 19 -4.43 -6.41 12.25
C LEU A 19 -3.21 -5.59 12.65
N ILE A 20 -3.00 -5.37 13.95
CA ILE A 20 -1.79 -4.70 14.47
C ILE A 20 -0.54 -5.51 14.09
N PHE A 21 -0.54 -6.81 14.34
CA PHE A 21 0.58 -7.69 13.99
C PHE A 21 0.87 -7.68 12.48
N LEU A 22 -0.16 -7.84 11.65
CA LEU A 22 -0.03 -7.78 10.20
C LEU A 22 0.45 -6.40 9.74
N GLY A 23 -0.03 -5.31 10.34
CA GLY A 23 0.42 -3.96 10.04
C GLY A 23 1.92 -3.79 10.29
N TYR A 24 2.46 -4.27 11.41
CA TYR A 24 3.91 -4.23 11.66
C TYR A 24 4.70 -5.14 10.71
N PHE A 25 4.21 -6.35 10.46
CA PHE A 25 4.88 -7.30 9.57
C PHE A 25 4.94 -6.79 8.13
N ILE A 26 3.80 -6.33 7.59
CA ILE A 26 3.71 -5.70 6.28
C ILE A 26 4.51 -4.40 6.29
N GLY A 27 4.54 -3.64 7.38
CA GLY A 27 5.37 -2.43 7.52
C GLY A 27 6.86 -2.69 7.32
N LEU A 28 7.38 -3.80 7.83
CA LEU A 28 8.77 -4.22 7.58
C LEU A 28 9.01 -4.54 6.11
N VAL A 29 8.12 -5.34 5.50
CA VAL A 29 8.22 -5.71 4.08
C VAL A 29 8.05 -4.48 3.17
N ALA A 30 7.13 -3.59 3.51
CA ALA A 30 6.80 -2.36 2.79
C ALA A 30 7.96 -1.37 2.81
N LYS A 31 8.77 -1.31 3.87
CA LYS A 31 9.98 -0.47 3.89
C LYS A 31 11.00 -0.93 2.85
N LEU A 32 11.23 -2.24 2.74
CA LEU A 32 12.18 -2.80 1.77
C LEU A 32 11.62 -2.78 0.34
N GLY A 33 10.38 -3.23 0.15
CA GLY A 33 9.70 -3.25 -1.14
C GLY A 33 9.35 -1.85 -1.65
N GLY A 34 9.01 -0.92 -0.75
CA GLY A 34 8.69 0.47 -1.07
C GLY A 34 9.87 1.23 -1.66
N ILE A 35 11.10 0.98 -1.17
CA ILE A 35 12.32 1.55 -1.76
C ILE A 35 12.48 1.08 -3.22
N LEU A 36 12.32 -0.23 -3.48
CA LEU A 36 12.40 -0.77 -4.83
C LEU A 36 11.31 -0.19 -5.74
N LEU A 37 10.08 -0.08 -5.25
CA LEU A 37 8.97 0.51 -6.00
C LEU A 37 9.19 1.99 -6.29
N TYR A 38 9.77 2.74 -5.35
CA TYR A 38 10.10 4.15 -5.56
C TYR A 38 11.19 4.34 -6.62
N VAL A 39 12.23 3.49 -6.59
CA VAL A 39 13.26 3.47 -7.63
C VAL A 39 12.65 3.12 -8.99
N LEU A 40 11.82 2.09 -9.06
CA LEU A 40 11.13 1.70 -10.30
C LEU A 40 10.21 2.82 -10.80
N ALA A 41 9.40 3.44 -9.94
CA ALA A 41 8.54 4.55 -10.31
C ALA A 41 9.35 5.72 -10.89
N THR A 42 10.50 6.04 -10.29
CA THR A 42 11.41 7.08 -10.76
C THR A 42 11.99 6.72 -12.13
N LEU A 43 12.45 5.48 -12.32
CA LEU A 43 12.98 5.01 -13.61
C LEU A 43 11.92 5.04 -14.71
N PHE A 44 10.70 4.59 -14.42
CA PHE A 44 9.59 4.66 -15.36
C PHE A 44 9.18 6.09 -15.68
N LEU A 45 9.25 7.01 -14.71
CA LEU A 45 8.96 8.42 -14.94
C LEU A 45 10.02 9.06 -15.86
N ILE A 46 11.31 8.77 -15.63
CA ILE A 46 12.39 9.21 -16.52
C ILE A 46 12.19 8.62 -17.92
N ALA A 47 11.89 7.33 -18.02
CA ALA A 47 11.62 6.68 -19.31
C ALA A 47 10.40 7.29 -20.02
N ALA A 48 9.32 7.58 -19.31
CA ALA A 48 8.13 8.23 -19.86
C ALA A 48 8.45 9.61 -20.42
N LEU A 49 9.29 10.40 -19.74
CA LEU A 49 9.76 11.69 -20.24
C LEU A 49 10.57 11.53 -21.53
N ILE A 50 11.55 10.63 -21.56
CA ILE A 50 12.38 10.38 -22.75
C ILE A 50 11.51 9.92 -23.94
N PHE A 51 10.62 8.95 -23.71
CA PHE A 51 9.75 8.39 -24.75
C PHE A 51 8.77 9.43 -25.28
N THR A 52 8.30 10.36 -24.45
CA THR A 52 7.39 11.43 -24.86
C THR A 52 8.00 12.27 -25.99
N PHE A 53 9.28 12.62 -25.87
CA PHE A 53 9.99 13.48 -26.83
C PHE A 53 10.72 12.72 -27.95
N SER A 54 10.82 11.39 -27.87
CA SER A 54 11.38 10.59 -28.96
C SER A 54 10.38 10.42 -30.11
N ASN A 55 10.88 10.51 -31.34
CA ASN A 55 10.10 10.30 -32.56
C ASN A 55 10.01 8.82 -32.95
N ASP A 56 10.80 7.95 -32.32
CA ASP A 56 10.93 6.53 -32.67
C ASP A 56 9.82 5.66 -32.06
N PHE A 57 9.03 6.22 -31.12
CA PHE A 57 7.99 5.50 -30.41
C PHE A 57 6.58 5.97 -30.81
N THR A 58 5.68 5.00 -30.96
CA THR A 58 4.26 5.26 -31.22
C THR A 58 3.59 5.94 -30.02
N THR A 59 2.49 6.67 -30.28
CA THR A 59 1.67 7.30 -29.24
C THR A 59 1.22 6.30 -28.17
N GLN A 60 0.90 5.07 -28.58
CA GLN A 60 0.52 3.99 -27.66
C GLN A 60 1.66 3.63 -26.69
N ASN A 61 2.89 3.48 -27.19
CA ASN A 61 4.04 3.16 -26.35
C ASN A 61 4.33 4.29 -25.34
N LYS A 62 4.18 5.55 -25.75
CA LYS A 62 4.33 6.72 -24.88
C LYS A 62 3.30 6.70 -23.74
N LEU A 63 2.03 6.43 -24.06
CA LEU A 63 0.96 6.32 -23.07
C LEU A 63 1.19 5.15 -22.10
N MET A 64 1.68 4.01 -22.58
CA MET A 64 2.00 2.86 -21.73
C MET A 64 3.10 3.16 -20.72
N MET A 65 4.14 3.92 -21.12
CA MET A 65 5.20 4.33 -20.20
C MET A 65 4.69 5.28 -19.11
N TRP A 66 3.82 6.24 -19.48
CA TRP A 66 3.17 7.11 -18.49
C TRP A 66 2.24 6.33 -17.55
N ALA A 67 1.46 5.39 -18.08
CA ALA A 67 0.60 4.54 -17.28
C ALA A 67 1.42 3.68 -16.29
N ALA A 68 2.56 3.14 -16.72
CA ALA A 68 3.48 2.41 -15.84
C ALA A 68 4.05 3.33 -14.74
N ALA A 69 4.57 4.51 -15.11
CA ALA A 69 5.11 5.48 -14.15
C ALA A 69 4.06 5.87 -13.09
N PHE A 70 2.83 6.13 -13.51
CA PHE A 70 1.72 6.44 -12.61
C PHE A 70 1.33 5.26 -11.72
N ALA A 71 1.20 4.06 -12.28
CA ALA A 71 0.83 2.86 -11.53
C ALA A 71 1.86 2.51 -10.45
N PHE A 72 3.16 2.53 -10.78
CA PHE A 72 4.22 2.26 -9.80
C PHE A 72 4.31 3.36 -8.74
N SER A 73 4.05 4.62 -9.10
CA SER A 73 3.98 5.72 -8.14
C SER A 73 2.83 5.51 -7.15
N LEU A 74 1.62 5.20 -7.62
CA LEU A 74 0.49 4.90 -6.76
C LEU A 74 0.75 3.68 -5.86
N LEU A 75 1.26 2.58 -6.42
CA LEU A 75 1.58 1.38 -5.66
C LEU A 75 2.58 1.66 -4.53
N SER A 76 3.60 2.49 -4.80
CA SER A 76 4.58 2.90 -3.77
C SER A 76 3.91 3.67 -2.61
N MET A 77 2.99 4.58 -2.93
CA MET A 77 2.24 5.34 -1.92
C MET A 77 1.35 4.41 -1.09
N PHE A 78 0.58 3.54 -1.74
CA PHE A 78 -0.32 2.60 -1.04
C PHE A 78 0.43 1.66 -0.09
N ILE A 79 1.57 1.10 -0.53
CA ILE A 79 2.38 0.22 0.29
C ILE A 79 2.95 0.93 1.53
N SER A 80 3.26 2.23 1.44
CA SER A 80 3.74 3.00 2.59
C SER A 80 2.64 3.33 3.62
N VAL A 81 1.39 3.48 3.18
CA VAL A 81 0.26 3.89 4.03
C VAL A 81 -0.48 2.69 4.66
N LEU A 82 -0.54 1.57 3.95
CA LEU A 82 -1.28 0.37 4.37
C LEU A 82 -0.90 -0.14 5.78
N PRO A 83 0.38 -0.23 6.18
CA PRO A 83 0.77 -0.63 7.53
C PRO A 83 0.12 0.23 8.61
N GLY A 84 0.15 1.56 8.42
CA GLY A 84 -0.41 2.52 9.37
C GLY A 84 -1.93 2.41 9.49
N LEU A 85 -2.63 2.16 8.38
CA LEU A 85 -4.08 1.92 8.39
C LEU A 85 -4.44 0.63 9.13
N MET A 86 -3.68 -0.44 8.91
CA MET A 86 -3.92 -1.72 9.58
C MET A 86 -3.67 -1.63 11.09
N THR A 87 -2.57 -0.98 11.51
CA THR A 87 -2.30 -0.77 12.93
C THR A 87 -3.34 0.15 13.56
N GLY A 88 -3.71 1.25 12.89
CA GLY A 88 -4.69 2.21 13.42
C GLY A 88 -6.08 1.61 13.57
N PHE A 89 -6.55 0.89 12.55
CA PHE A 89 -7.84 0.20 12.61
C PHE A 89 -7.82 -0.93 13.64
N GLY A 90 -6.72 -1.68 13.73
CA GLY A 90 -6.55 -2.71 14.74
C GLY A 90 -6.59 -2.15 16.16
N SER A 91 -5.90 -1.03 16.43
CA SER A 91 -5.97 -0.32 17.72
C SER A 91 -7.39 0.14 18.05
N TYR A 92 -8.10 0.72 17.09
CA TYR A 92 -9.50 1.12 17.27
C TYR A 92 -10.40 -0.05 17.67
N LEU A 93 -10.24 -1.22 17.04
CA LEU A 93 -11.03 -2.42 17.39
C LEU A 93 -10.71 -2.95 18.79
N VAL A 94 -9.48 -2.78 19.27
CA VAL A 94 -9.09 -3.14 20.64
C VAL A 94 -9.62 -2.11 21.65
N GLU A 95 -9.61 -0.82 21.32
CA GLU A 95 -10.11 0.26 22.19
C GLU A 95 -11.63 0.33 22.28
N LEU A 96 -12.36 -0.26 21.31
CA LEU A 96 -13.83 -0.34 21.35
C LEU A 96 -14.38 -1.29 22.44
N LEU A 97 -13.50 -1.99 23.16
CA LEU A 97 -13.80 -2.91 24.26
C LEU A 97 -14.11 -2.16 25.56
#